data_AF-A0AAV4D7B2-F1
#
_entry.id   AF-A0AAV4D7B2-F1
#
_cell.length_a   1.000
_cell.length_b   1.000
_cell.length_c   1.000
_cell.angle_alpha   90.00
_cell.angle_beta   90.00
_cell.angle_gamma   90.00
#
_symmetry.space_group_name_H-M   'P 1'
#
loop_
_entity.id
_entity.type
_entity.pdbx_description
1 polymer ?
#
loop_
_entity_poly.entity_id
_entity_poly.type
_entity_poly.pdbx_seq_one_letter_code
_entity_poly.pdbx_strand_id
1 'polypeptide(L)'
;MVELTVPYENRMEEAHTFKEAKYLELTKELKKDGYDAKVMPVEIGARGFVGSSAYGLLSKLSIGGNKRTKALRLLAETAENSSRWIWSRRNERLLHKDQKSLMYAGSNPWQATQEDKTNW
;
A
#
# COMPACT_ATOMS: atom_id res chain seq x y z
N MET A 1 0.63 8.65 12.84
CA MET A 1 0.79 7.64 11.77
C MET A 1 0.53 8.26 10.41
N VAL A 2 1.39 7.98 9.43
CA VAL A 2 1.24 8.43 8.03
C VAL A 2 0.84 7.24 7.19
N GLU A 3 -0.24 7.36 6.41
CA GLU A 3 -0.71 6.32 5.49
C GLU A 3 -0.58 6.86 4.06
N LEU A 4 0.40 6.37 3.31
CA LEU A 4 0.60 6.77 1.91
C LEU A 4 -0.22 5.88 0.97
N THR A 5 -0.92 6.50 0.02
CA THR A 5 -1.70 5.79 -1.02
C THR A 5 -1.45 6.40 -2.40
N VAL A 6 -1.44 5.55 -3.43
CA VAL A 6 -1.28 5.95 -4.84
C VAL A 6 -2.55 5.62 -5.65
N PRO A 7 -3.62 6.44 -5.55
CA PRO A 7 -4.84 6.23 -6.32
C PRO A 7 -4.73 6.81 -7.74
N TYR A 8 -5.65 6.42 -8.62
CA TYR A 8 -5.90 7.18 -9.85
C TYR A 8 -6.55 8.53 -9.48
N GLU A 9 -6.25 9.61 -10.23
CA GLU A 9 -6.53 10.98 -9.76
C GLU A 9 -8.01 11.25 -9.45
N ASN A 10 -8.93 10.65 -10.21
CA ASN A 10 -10.37 10.80 -10.00
C ASN A 10 -10.87 10.19 -8.67
N ARG A 11 -10.06 9.33 -8.02
CA ARG A 11 -10.42 8.62 -6.78
C ARG A 11 -9.61 9.12 -5.57
N MET A 12 -8.91 10.23 -5.69
CA MET A 12 -8.08 10.75 -4.59
C MET A 12 -8.90 11.09 -3.35
N GLU A 13 -10.03 11.77 -3.52
CA GLU A 13 -10.90 12.18 -2.41
C GLU A 13 -11.57 10.97 -1.74
N GLU A 14 -12.04 10.01 -2.54
CA GLU A 14 -12.58 8.74 -2.04
C GLU A 14 -11.54 7.96 -1.24
N ALA A 15 -10.31 7.86 -1.77
CA ALA A 15 -9.21 7.18 -1.10
C ALA A 15 -8.86 7.85 0.23
N HIS A 16 -8.84 9.17 0.27
CA HIS A 16 -8.59 9.95 1.48
C HIS A 16 -9.63 9.63 2.56
N THR A 17 -10.92 9.77 2.21
CA THR A 17 -12.05 9.53 3.11
C THR A 17 -12.06 8.09 3.62
N PHE A 18 -11.81 7.13 2.72
CA PHE A 18 -11.76 5.72 3.07
C PHE A 18 -10.64 5.42 4.08
N LYS A 19 -9.44 5.98 3.87
CA LYS A 19 -8.30 5.77 4.77
C LYS A 19 -8.50 6.45 6.12
N GLU A 20 -9.09 7.64 6.13
CA GLU A 20 -9.45 8.32 7.38
C GLU A 20 -10.48 7.50 8.18
N ALA A 21 -11.55 7.05 7.52
CA ALA A 21 -12.59 6.24 8.14
C ALA A 21 -12.05 4.91 8.68
N LYS A 22 -11.16 4.24 7.93
CA LYS A 22 -10.57 2.94 8.31
C LYS A 22 -9.87 2.97 9.67
N TYR A 23 -9.17 4.07 9.97
CA TYR A 23 -8.37 4.18 11.20
C TYR A 23 -9.03 5.05 12.27
N LEU A 24 -10.28 5.48 12.07
CA LEU A 24 -10.99 6.35 12.99
C LEU A 24 -11.17 5.71 14.37
N GLU A 25 -11.70 4.48 14.42
CA GLU A 25 -11.94 3.78 15.69
C GLU A 25 -10.63 3.47 16.43
N LEU A 26 -9.62 2.98 15.71
CA LEU A 26 -8.29 2.74 16.29
C LEU A 26 -7.70 4.02 16.90
N THR A 27 -7.88 5.17 16.24
CA THR A 27 -7.40 6.45 16.76
C THR A 27 -8.16 6.87 18.02
N LYS A 28 -9.46 6.59 18.11
CA LYS A 28 -10.27 6.88 19.30
C LYS A 28 -9.84 6.02 20.48
N GLU A 29 -9.59 4.73 20.27
CA GLU A 29 -9.12 3.81 21.30
C GLU A 29 -7.76 4.26 21.85
N LEU A 30 -6.79 4.55 20.96
CA LEU A 30 -5.48 5.05 21.38
C LEU A 30 -5.56 6.35 22.20
N LYS A 31 -6.45 7.28 21.79
CA LYS A 31 -6.67 8.52 22.54
C LYS A 31 -7.30 8.29 23.91
N LYS A 32 -8.21 7.32 24.02
CA LYS A 32 -8.82 6.93 25.30
C LYS A 32 -7.77 6.37 26.27
N ASP A 33 -6.80 5.65 25.73
CA ASP A 33 -5.68 5.08 26.50
C ASP A 33 -4.58 6.12 26.81
N GLY A 34 -4.80 7.39 26.47
CA GLY A 34 -3.90 8.50 26.78
C GLY A 34 -2.81 8.77 25.73
N TYR A 35 -2.82 8.07 24.59
CA TYR A 35 -1.87 8.32 23.51
C TYR A 35 -2.36 9.44 22.57
N ASP A 36 -1.46 10.34 22.19
CA ASP A 36 -1.75 11.31 21.12
C ASP A 36 -1.61 10.64 19.73
N ALA A 37 -2.69 10.00 19.30
CA ALA A 37 -2.76 9.36 17.99
C ALA A 37 -3.37 10.29 16.93
N LYS A 38 -2.67 10.45 15.81
CA LYS A 38 -3.16 11.16 14.62
C LYS A 38 -2.88 10.35 13.37
N VAL A 39 -3.91 10.14 12.56
CA VAL A 39 -3.79 9.55 11.22
C VAL A 39 -3.63 10.68 10.21
N MET A 40 -2.70 10.49 9.27
CA MET A 40 -2.47 11.42 8.17
C MET A 40 -2.49 10.63 6.87
N PRO A 41 -3.65 10.50 6.22
CA PRO A 41 -3.74 9.95 4.88
C PRO A 41 -3.05 10.90 3.92
N VAL A 42 -2.22 10.35 3.03
CA VAL A 42 -1.47 11.10 2.03
C VAL A 42 -1.61 10.43 0.68
N GLU A 43 -2.11 11.17 -0.29
CA GLU A 43 -2.41 10.68 -1.62
C GLU A 43 -1.49 11.32 -2.66
N ILE A 44 -0.89 10.48 -3.49
CA ILE A 44 -0.16 10.89 -4.69
C ILE A 44 -0.81 10.18 -5.88
N GLY A 45 -1.29 10.94 -6.86
CA GLY A 45 -1.88 10.40 -8.08
C GLY A 45 -0.89 9.54 -8.86
N ALA A 46 -1.39 8.43 -9.42
CA ALA A 46 -0.61 7.48 -10.21
C ALA A 46 0.05 8.08 -11.46
N ARG A 47 -0.39 9.26 -11.93
CA ARG A 47 0.21 10.01 -13.05
C ARG A 47 1.07 11.21 -12.57
N GLY A 48 1.52 11.17 -11.32
CA GLY A 48 2.38 12.21 -10.74
C GLY A 48 1.62 13.44 -10.22
N PHE A 49 0.29 13.36 -10.08
CA PHE A 49 -0.46 14.44 -9.45
C PHE A 49 -0.22 14.45 -7.93
N VAL A 50 0.12 15.60 -7.36
CA VAL A 50 0.40 15.69 -5.92
C VAL A 50 -0.83 16.17 -5.17
N GLY A 51 -1.32 15.36 -4.23
CA GLY A 51 -2.43 15.75 -3.35
C GLY A 51 -2.04 16.84 -2.36
N SER A 52 -3.01 17.66 -1.95
CA SER A 52 -2.83 18.69 -0.92
C SER A 52 -2.40 18.09 0.43
N SER A 53 -2.81 16.84 0.70
CA SER A 53 -2.42 16.06 1.88
C SER A 53 -0.91 15.84 1.97
N ALA A 54 -0.21 15.60 0.84
CA ALA A 54 1.25 15.46 0.79
C ALA A 54 1.96 16.76 1.15
N TYR A 55 1.47 17.89 0.64
CA TYR A 55 1.97 19.20 1.00
C TYR A 55 1.76 19.48 2.51
N GLY A 56 0.59 19.14 3.03
CA GLY A 56 0.24 19.25 4.45
C GLY A 56 1.14 18.40 5.34
N LEU A 57 1.46 17.17 4.93
CA LEU A 57 2.40 16.30 5.63
C LEU A 57 3.79 16.95 5.72
N LEU A 58 4.34 17.39 4.58
CA LEU A 58 5.69 18.00 4.57
C LEU A 58 5.74 19.26 5.43
N SER A 59 4.67 20.04 5.45
CA SER A 59 4.57 21.23 6.30
C SER A 59 4.56 20.86 7.79
N LYS A 60 3.86 19.78 8.18
CA LYS A 60 3.89 19.25 9.56
C LYS A 60 5.25 18.67 9.96
N LEU A 61 6.02 18.18 8.99
CA LEU A 61 7.40 17.73 9.19
C LEU A 61 8.42 18.89 9.12
N SER A 62 7.96 20.14 9.09
CA SER A 62 8.81 21.34 8.97
C SER A 62 9.69 21.36 7.72
N ILE A 63 9.28 20.65 6.66
CA ILE A 63 9.95 20.67 5.36
C ILE A 63 9.34 21.80 4.53
N GLY A 64 10.09 22.90 4.38
CA GLY A 64 9.65 24.11 3.68
C GLY A 64 10.47 24.47 2.44
N GLY A 65 10.05 25.55 1.78
CA GLY A 65 10.77 26.19 0.67
C GLY A 65 11.16 25.22 -0.45
N ASN A 66 12.37 25.40 -0.98
CA ASN A 66 12.90 24.61 -2.09
C ASN A 66 12.99 23.10 -1.78
N LYS A 67 13.24 22.73 -0.52
CA LYS A 67 13.29 21.32 -0.10
C LYS A 67 11.92 20.66 -0.27
N ARG A 68 10.85 21.37 0.09
CA ARG A 68 9.48 20.88 -0.10
C ARG A 68 9.14 20.69 -1.57
N THR A 69 9.42 21.68 -2.41
CA THR A 69 9.14 21.59 -3.85
C THR A 69 9.88 20.42 -4.48
N LYS A 70 11.15 20.21 -4.12
CA LYS A 70 11.94 19.05 -4.56
C LYS A 70 11.33 17.72 -4.09
N ALA A 71 10.93 17.64 -2.82
CA ALA A 71 10.31 16.43 -2.28
C ALA A 71 8.97 16.10 -2.96
N LEU A 72 8.10 17.09 -3.17
CA LEU A 72 6.82 16.87 -3.86
C LEU A 72 7.03 16.41 -5.31
N ARG A 73 8.00 17.00 -6.01
CA ARG A 73 8.39 16.57 -7.35
C ARG A 73 8.89 15.12 -7.37
N LEU A 74 9.76 14.77 -6.43
CA LEU A 74 10.29 13.40 -6.34
C LEU A 74 9.18 12.38 -6.03
N LEU A 75 8.23 12.72 -5.14
CA LEU A 75 7.08 11.89 -4.84
C LEU A 75 6.21 11.66 -6.09
N ALA A 76 5.91 12.72 -6.84
CA ALA A 76 5.18 12.65 -8.09
C ALA A 76 5.87 11.76 -9.13
N GLU A 77 7.13 12.04 -9.43
CA GLU A 77 7.93 11.29 -10.41
C GLU A 77 8.05 9.81 -10.02
N THR A 78 8.25 9.52 -8.73
CA THR A 78 8.33 8.14 -8.23
C THR A 78 7.01 7.41 -8.39
N ALA A 79 5.89 8.06 -8.04
CA ALA A 79 4.57 7.47 -8.18
C ALA A 79 4.22 7.20 -9.65
N GLU A 80 4.51 8.15 -10.54
CA GLU A 80 4.29 8.01 -11.99
C GLU A 80 5.12 6.89 -12.58
N ASN A 81 6.44 6.89 -12.34
CA ASN A 81 7.35 5.90 -12.89
C ASN A 81 7.00 4.48 -12.41
N SER A 82 6.69 4.33 -11.12
CA SER A 82 6.30 3.05 -10.54
C SER A 82 4.97 2.56 -11.12
N SER A 83 3.97 3.44 -11.21
CA SER A 83 2.65 3.10 -11.76
C SER A 83 2.74 2.75 -13.25
N ARG A 84 3.56 3.50 -14.02
CA ARG A 84 3.84 3.23 -15.43
C ARG A 84 4.48 1.86 -15.63
N TRP A 85 5.45 1.51 -14.79
CA TRP A 85 6.14 0.22 -14.82
C TRP A 85 5.20 -0.95 -14.54
N ILE A 86 4.29 -0.79 -13.56
CA ILE A 86 3.26 -1.80 -13.25
C ILE A 86 2.30 -1.93 -14.45
N TRP A 87 1.84 -0.80 -14.98
CA TRP A 87 0.88 -0.76 -16.08
C TRP A 87 1.43 -1.35 -17.38
N SER A 88 2.72 -1.12 -17.68
CA SER A 88 3.36 -1.68 -18.89
C SER A 88 3.44 -3.20 -18.84
N ARG A 89 3.51 -3.78 -17.63
CA ARG A 89 3.60 -5.23 -17.39
C ARG A 89 2.27 -5.87 -17.03
N ARG A 90 1.14 -5.15 -17.11
CA ARG A 90 -0.16 -5.68 -16.67
C ARG A 90 -0.61 -6.97 -17.37
N ASN A 91 -0.09 -7.22 -18.57
CA ASN A 91 -0.37 -8.42 -19.37
C ASN A 91 0.71 -9.51 -19.23
N GLU A 92 1.82 -9.22 -18.54
CA GLU A 92 2.83 -10.21 -18.19
C GLU A 92 2.26 -11.06 -17.06
N ARG A 93 1.93 -12.33 -17.33
CA ARG A 93 1.28 -13.27 -16.39
C ARG A 93 2.10 -13.60 -15.12
N LEU A 94 3.23 -12.93 -14.89
CA LEU A 94 4.26 -13.36 -13.94
C LEU A 94 4.39 -12.52 -12.68
N LEU A 95 3.43 -11.66 -12.33
CA LEU A 95 3.45 -11.07 -10.98
C LEU A 95 2.96 -12.03 -9.88
N HIS A 96 2.31 -13.15 -10.23
CA HIS A 96 2.10 -14.30 -9.34
C HIS A 96 1.33 -15.39 -10.11
N LYS A 97 1.99 -16.47 -10.57
CA LYS A 97 1.39 -17.84 -10.62
C LYS A 97 2.32 -18.98 -11.10
N ASP A 98 3.44 -18.72 -11.76
CA ASP A 98 4.16 -19.83 -12.42
C ASP A 98 5.26 -20.53 -11.60
N GLN A 99 5.67 -20.02 -10.43
CA GLN A 99 6.66 -20.74 -9.59
C GLN A 99 6.03 -21.77 -8.63
N LYS A 100 4.80 -21.56 -8.17
CA LYS A 100 4.14 -22.52 -7.26
C LYS A 100 3.58 -23.72 -8.02
N SER A 101 3.07 -23.53 -9.24
CA SER A 101 2.54 -24.64 -10.06
C SER A 101 3.60 -25.70 -10.37
N LEU A 102 4.83 -25.28 -10.69
CA LEU A 102 5.95 -26.19 -10.98
C LEU A 102 6.55 -26.85 -9.72
N MET A 103 6.46 -26.22 -8.54
CA MET A 103 6.88 -26.85 -7.28
C MET A 103 5.87 -27.89 -6.77
N TYR A 104 4.57 -27.68 -6.99
CA TYR A 104 3.50 -28.59 -6.51
C TYR A 104 3.07 -29.65 -7.54
N ALA A 105 3.55 -29.59 -8.78
CA ALA A 105 3.26 -30.61 -9.81
C ALA A 105 4.19 -31.84 -9.73
N GLY A 106 5.23 -31.83 -8.89
CA GLY A 106 6.30 -32.84 -8.91
C GLY A 106 6.32 -33.89 -7.79
N SER A 107 5.59 -33.70 -6.68
CA SER A 107 5.58 -34.66 -5.56
C SER A 107 4.70 -34.14 -4.43
N ASN A 108 3.61 -34.83 -4.10
CA ASN A 108 2.86 -34.57 -2.87
C ASN A 108 3.37 -35.54 -1.78
N PRO A 109 4.19 -35.11 -0.82
CA PRO A 109 4.79 -36.00 0.18
C PRO A 109 3.80 -36.46 1.26
N TRP A 110 2.56 -35.94 1.23
CA TRP A 110 1.56 -36.12 2.29
C TRP A 110 0.40 -37.04 1.90
N GLN A 111 0.55 -37.85 0.85
CA GLN A 111 -0.42 -38.91 0.50
C GLN A 111 0.05 -40.34 0.82
N ALA A 112 1.20 -40.51 1.49
CA ALA A 112 1.64 -41.81 2.00
C ALA A 112 1.74 -41.73 3.53
N THR A 113 0.62 -41.96 4.25
CA THR A 113 0.56 -42.39 5.68
C THR A 113 -0.87 -42.30 6.25
N GLN A 114 -1.87 -42.88 5.55
CA GLN A 114 -3.20 -43.12 6.16
C GLN A 114 -3.79 -44.51 5.89
N GLU A 115 -2.95 -45.49 5.54
CA GLU A 115 -3.30 -46.91 5.57
C GLU A 115 -2.20 -47.61 6.37
N ASP A 116 -2.35 -47.72 7.69
CA ASP A 116 -1.66 -48.69 8.57
C ASP A 116 -2.03 -48.50 10.06
N LYS A 117 -3.31 -48.25 10.37
CA LYS A 117 -3.83 -48.30 11.76
C LYS A 117 -5.11 -49.12 11.91
N THR A 118 -5.27 -50.12 11.06
CA THR A 118 -6.29 -51.16 11.19
C THR A 118 -5.67 -52.53 10.91
N ASN A 119 -4.83 -52.99 11.83
CA ASN A 119 -4.67 -54.42 12.09
C ASN A 119 -3.96 -54.64 13.44
N TRP A 120 -4.73 -55.15 14.41
CA TRP A 120 -4.38 -55.63 15.76
C TRP A 120 -3.97 -54.59 16.81
#